data_AF-A0A372QI45-F1
#
_entry.id   AF-A0A372QI45-F1
#
_cell.length_a   1.000
_cell.length_b   1.000
_cell.length_c   1.000
_cell.angle_alpha   90.00
_cell.angle_beta   90.00
_cell.angle_gamma   90.00
#
_symmetry.space_group_name_H-M   'P 1'
#
loop_
_entity.id
_entity.type
_entity.pdbx_description
1 polymer ?
#
loop_
_entity_poly.entity_id
_entity_poly.type
_entity_poly.pdbx_seq_one_letter_code
_entity_poly.pdbx_strand_id
1 'polypeptide(L)'
;MAQKKSVIIIPKFLYVQLQRLWLMYLTYNKFIEQLTQFNLKNRFNRYITFINKHNLKFKIIEVPTIWNQTWALHIKSDWNQTMELIKKYRTKAQNQQIEDYINKRAAMIKNNQIKMLNSLLNRHKDKIIVDRLVADDQYVKLQKYQNHEFNNIPEEWAFYYAPIAEIDENIYKDIMTEPTQEEWIITLKECNDKSTPDLSNIGYKLIKKAGPKTQTKLRFFAVLIYCTATFPDE
;
A
#
# COMPACT_ATOMS: atom_id res chain seq x y z
N MET A 1 -30.97 3.26 6.16
CA MET A 1 -30.53 4.34 7.08
C MET A 1 -29.01 4.41 7.08
N ALA A 2 -28.45 5.46 6.48
CA ALA A 2 -27.00 5.65 6.38
C ALA A 2 -26.39 5.91 7.76
N GLN A 3 -25.51 5.01 8.22
CA GLN A 3 -24.74 5.24 9.45
C GLN A 3 -23.73 6.35 9.17
N LYS A 4 -23.98 7.56 9.70
CA LYS A 4 -22.94 8.58 9.87
C LYS A 4 -21.86 7.97 10.76
N LYS A 5 -20.75 7.52 10.17
CA LYS A 5 -19.53 7.22 10.91
C LYS A 5 -19.15 8.51 11.65
N SER A 6 -19.15 8.47 12.97
CA SER A 6 -18.44 9.40 13.85
C SER A 6 -16.94 9.24 13.57
N VAL A 7 -16.48 9.74 12.42
CA VAL A 7 -15.06 9.81 12.14
C VAL A 7 -14.51 10.83 13.14
N ILE A 8 -13.81 10.37 14.17
CA ILE A 8 -12.95 11.26 14.93
C ILE A 8 -11.88 11.74 13.94
N ILE A 9 -12.09 12.94 13.41
CA ILE A 9 -11.18 13.57 12.47
C ILE A 9 -10.06 14.16 13.32
N ILE A 10 -8.89 13.49 13.27
CA ILE A 10 -7.66 14.07 13.81
C ILE A 10 -7.49 15.45 13.17
N PRO A 11 -7.34 16.53 13.97
CA PRO A 11 -7.27 17.87 13.41
C PRO A 11 -6.15 18.00 12.38
N LYS A 12 -6.49 18.43 11.15
CA LYS A 12 -5.53 18.55 10.03
C LYS A 12 -4.31 19.40 10.40
N PHE A 13 -4.50 20.40 11.26
CA PHE A 13 -3.42 21.30 11.67
C PHE A 13 -2.28 20.55 12.41
N LEU A 14 -2.56 19.47 13.14
CA LEU A 14 -1.53 18.69 13.85
C LEU A 14 -0.55 18.04 12.87
N TYR A 15 -1.05 17.51 11.75
CA TYR A 15 -0.20 16.93 10.70
C TYR A 15 0.66 18.01 10.02
N VAL A 16 0.08 19.18 9.76
CA VAL A 16 0.81 20.33 9.18
C VAL A 16 1.89 20.81 10.14
N GLN A 17 1.60 20.90 11.44
CA GLN A 17 2.58 21.26 12.47
C GLN A 17 3.72 20.24 12.50
N LEU A 18 3.40 18.95 12.50
CA LEU A 18 4.37 17.86 12.53
C LEU A 18 5.34 17.89 11.35
N GLN A 19 4.81 18.08 10.14
CA GLN A 19 5.61 18.20 8.93
C GLN A 19 6.54 19.42 8.98
N ARG A 20 6.05 20.56 9.48
CA ARG A 20 6.86 21.79 9.61
C ARG A 20 7.98 21.64 10.64
N LEU A 21 7.69 21.05 11.80
CA LEU A 21 8.69 20.77 12.84
C LEU A 21 9.77 19.81 12.32
N TRP A 22 9.37 18.77 11.58
CA TRP A 22 10.31 17.83 10.97
C TRP A 22 11.20 18.50 9.92
N LEU A 23 10.63 19.34 9.05
CA LEU A 23 11.40 20.10 8.06
C LEU A 23 12.42 21.02 8.73
N MET A 24 12.04 21.71 9.80
CA MET A 24 12.94 22.59 10.57
C MET A 24 14.09 21.81 11.23
N TYR A 25 13.82 20.63 11.76
CA TYR A 25 14.86 19.76 12.34
C TYR A 25 15.82 19.21 11.28
N LEU A 26 15.30 18.79 10.12
CA LEU A 26 16.13 18.32 9.02
C LEU A 26 17.02 19.41 8.44
N THR A 27 16.50 20.63 8.29
CA THR A 27 17.31 21.74 7.79
C THR A 27 18.41 22.14 8.76
N TYR A 28 18.14 22.11 10.07
CA TYR A 28 19.18 22.25 11.08
C TYR A 28 20.30 21.21 10.89
N ASN A 29 19.96 19.92 10.77
CA ASN A 29 20.97 18.85 10.60
C ASN A 29 21.83 19.03 9.34
N LYS A 30 21.31 19.70 8.31
CA LYS A 30 22.04 19.99 7.07
C LYS A 30 23.00 21.19 7.17
N PHE A 31 22.70 22.14 8.05
CA PHE A 31 23.37 23.45 8.11
C PHE A 31 23.93 23.75 9.52
N ILE A 32 24.29 22.71 10.27
CA ILE A 32 24.84 22.83 11.63
C ILE A 32 25.97 23.87 11.65
N GLU A 33 25.93 24.76 12.65
CA GLU A 33 26.93 25.83 12.90
C GLU A 33 27.09 26.88 11.78
N GLN A 34 26.23 26.86 10.75
CA GLN A 34 26.24 27.87 9.70
C GLN A 34 25.34 29.07 10.03
N LEU A 35 25.62 30.20 9.37
CA LEU A 35 24.78 31.39 9.45
C LEU A 35 23.42 31.13 8.78
N THR A 36 22.34 31.51 9.45
CA THR A 36 21.00 31.27 8.95
C THR A 36 20.70 32.21 7.78
N GLN A 37 20.42 31.65 6.59
CA GLN A 37 20.01 32.46 5.44
C GLN A 37 18.70 33.22 5.75
N PHE A 38 18.65 34.50 5.42
CA PHE A 38 17.52 35.39 5.72
C PHE A 38 16.16 34.85 5.23
N ASN A 39 16.13 34.30 4.02
CA ASN A 39 14.90 33.73 3.43
C ASN A 39 14.40 32.49 4.19
N LEU A 40 15.32 31.63 4.64
CA LEU A 40 14.99 30.44 5.43
C LEU A 40 14.50 30.85 6.83
N LYS A 41 15.18 31.82 7.46
CA LYS A 41 14.80 32.37 8.76
C LYS A 41 13.36 32.90 8.74
N ASN A 42 13.02 33.74 7.75
CA ASN A 42 11.67 34.29 7.61
C ASN A 42 10.61 33.21 7.37
N ARG A 43 10.92 32.21 6.55
CA ARG A 43 10.01 31.10 6.26
C ARG A 43 9.71 30.28 7.51
N PHE A 44 10.72 29.93 8.29
CA PHE A 44 10.55 29.15 9.51
C PHE A 44 9.92 29.96 10.64
N ASN A 45 10.21 31.25 10.76
CA ASN A 45 9.48 32.12 11.68
C ASN A 45 7.97 32.16 11.36
N ARG A 46 7.56 32.15 10.08
CA ARG A 46 6.14 31.99 9.71
C ARG A 46 5.55 30.63 10.11
N TYR A 47 6.36 29.57 10.13
CA TYR A 47 5.91 28.27 10.62
C TYR A 47 5.74 28.28 12.14
N ILE A 48 6.68 28.88 12.85
CA ILE A 48 6.67 29.04 14.31
C ILE A 48 5.44 29.85 14.74
N THR A 49 5.17 30.98 14.11
CA THR A 49 3.99 31.80 14.45
C THR A 49 2.68 31.03 14.24
N PHE A 50 2.58 30.23 13.17
CA PHE A 50 1.45 29.33 12.95
C PHE A 50 1.35 28.26 14.05
N ILE A 51 2.46 27.61 14.41
CA ILE A 51 2.47 26.55 15.42
C ILE A 51 2.04 27.11 16.77
N ASN A 52 2.62 28.23 17.20
CA ASN A 52 2.31 28.89 18.46
C ASN A 52 0.85 29.40 18.50
N LYS A 53 0.30 29.86 17.37
CA LYS A 53 -1.12 30.26 17.28
C LYS A 53 -2.08 29.09 17.49
N HIS A 54 -1.76 27.92 16.95
CA HIS A 54 -2.63 26.74 17.03
C HIS A 54 -2.43 25.89 18.28
N ASN A 55 -1.35 26.09 19.02
CA ASN A 55 -1.10 25.40 20.28
C ASN A 55 -0.44 26.32 21.31
N LEU A 56 -1.26 26.86 22.21
CA LEU A 56 -0.86 27.78 23.29
C LEU A 56 0.22 27.21 24.22
N LYS A 57 0.40 25.88 24.25
CA LYS A 57 1.44 25.21 25.04
C LYS A 57 2.81 25.27 24.39
N PHE A 58 2.88 25.38 23.06
CA PHE A 58 4.13 25.54 22.35
C PHE A 58 4.56 27.01 22.40
N LYS A 59 5.72 27.26 23.00
CA LYS A 59 6.38 28.57 23.00
C LYS A 59 7.69 28.47 22.23
N ILE A 60 7.58 28.13 20.95
CA ILE A 60 8.76 27.97 20.11
C ILE A 60 9.38 29.34 19.89
N ILE A 61 10.66 29.44 20.22
CA ILE A 61 11.48 30.65 20.05
C ILE A 61 11.80 30.81 18.57
N GLU A 62 11.90 32.07 18.11
CA GLU A 62 12.31 32.39 16.75
C GLU A 62 13.63 31.73 16.35
N VAL A 63 13.81 31.52 15.06
CA VAL A 63 15.00 30.87 14.51
C VAL A 63 16.24 31.71 14.86
N PRO A 64 17.28 31.10 15.44
CA PRO A 64 18.49 31.83 15.81
C PRO A 64 19.25 32.31 14.57
N THR A 65 20.15 33.28 14.76
CA THR A 65 21.01 33.83 13.68
C THR A 65 22.12 32.86 13.26
N ILE A 66 22.50 31.96 14.17
CA ILE A 66 23.37 30.81 13.92
C ILE A 66 22.61 29.57 14.37
N TRP A 67 22.61 28.52 13.56
CA TRP A 67 22.00 27.25 13.92
C TRP A 67 22.62 26.71 15.21
N ASN A 68 21.83 26.63 16.29
CA ASN A 68 22.30 26.14 17.58
C ASN A 68 21.58 24.83 17.98
N GLN A 69 22.29 24.01 18.76
CA GLN A 69 21.80 22.71 19.19
C GLN A 69 20.63 22.81 20.17
N THR A 70 20.60 23.86 21.00
CA THR A 70 19.53 24.08 21.99
C THR A 70 18.18 24.32 21.32
N TRP A 71 18.13 25.11 20.24
CA TRP A 71 16.93 25.32 19.43
C TRP A 71 16.49 24.02 18.75
N ALA A 72 17.42 23.25 18.17
CA ALA A 72 17.09 21.98 17.53
C ALA A 72 16.49 20.95 18.51
N LEU A 73 17.00 20.89 19.74
CA LEU A 73 16.43 20.06 20.81
C LEU A 73 15.01 20.50 21.20
N HIS A 74 14.76 21.81 21.25
CA HIS A 74 13.42 22.35 21.49
C HIS A 74 12.44 21.92 20.38
N ILE A 75 12.82 22.09 19.11
CA ILE A 75 12.00 21.65 17.97
C ILE A 75 11.71 20.14 18.01
N LYS A 76 12.71 19.32 18.37
CA LYS A 76 12.54 17.87 18.51
C LYS A 76 11.58 17.51 19.65
N SER A 77 11.66 18.21 20.78
CA SER A 77 10.73 18.06 21.90
C SER A 77 9.29 18.37 21.47
N ASP A 78 9.08 19.50 20.78
CA ASP A 78 7.74 19.89 20.30
C ASP A 78 7.18 18.90 19.26
N TRP A 79 8.05 18.34 18.42
CA TRP A 79 7.69 17.29 17.48
C TRP A 79 7.20 16.02 18.20
N ASN A 80 7.92 15.57 19.22
CA ASN A 80 7.52 14.44 20.07
C ASN A 80 6.17 14.71 20.75
N GLN A 81 5.98 15.90 21.32
CA GLN A 81 4.72 16.28 21.95
C GLN A 81 3.55 16.28 20.95
N THR A 82 3.77 16.77 19.72
CA THR A 82 2.79 16.73 18.64
C THR A 82 2.43 15.30 18.26
N MET A 83 3.42 14.40 18.18
CA MET A 83 3.18 12.96 17.96
C MET A 83 2.32 12.35 19.07
N GLU A 84 2.62 12.61 20.33
CA GLU A 84 1.85 12.11 21.47
C GLU A 84 0.40 12.60 21.46
N LEU A 85 0.16 13.86 21.07
CA LEU A 85 -1.19 14.36 20.88
C LEU A 85 -1.93 13.59 19.79
N ILE A 86 -1.30 13.35 18.62
CA ILE A 86 -1.90 12.58 17.53
C ILE A 86 -2.23 11.15 17.98
N LYS A 87 -1.32 10.50 18.73
CA LYS A 87 -1.57 9.17 19.31
C LYS A 87 -2.81 9.17 20.20
N LYS A 88 -2.94 10.16 21.11
CA LYS A 88 -4.12 10.30 21.97
C LYS A 88 -5.42 10.43 21.18
N TYR A 89 -5.43 11.21 20.10
CA TYR A 89 -6.62 11.29 19.22
C TYR A 89 -6.94 9.94 18.58
N ARG A 90 -5.94 9.17 18.14
CA ARG A 90 -6.14 7.82 17.55
C ARG A 90 -6.71 6.85 18.59
N THR A 91 -6.13 6.80 19.78
CA THR A 91 -6.64 5.92 20.86
C THR A 91 -8.06 6.29 21.25
N LYS A 92 -8.39 7.59 21.35
CA LYS A 92 -9.76 8.04 21.60
C LYS A 92 -10.72 7.60 20.49
N ALA A 93 -10.29 7.69 19.22
CA ALA A 93 -11.06 7.22 18.07
C ALA A 93 -11.35 5.71 18.11
N GLN A 94 -10.32 4.92 18.42
CA GLN A 94 -10.47 3.48 18.56
C GLN A 94 -11.41 3.11 19.70
N ASN A 95 -11.24 3.72 20.88
CA ASN A 95 -12.09 3.46 22.03
C ASN A 95 -13.56 3.81 21.75
N GLN A 96 -13.81 4.95 21.10
CA GLN A 96 -15.17 5.34 20.72
C GLN A 96 -15.79 4.35 19.71
N GLN A 97 -15.01 3.85 18.74
CA GLN A 97 -15.51 2.82 17.83
C GLN A 97 -15.85 1.52 18.55
N ILE A 98 -15.00 1.08 19.48
CA ILE A 98 -15.26 -0.09 20.31
C ILE A 98 -16.57 0.09 21.08
N GLU A 99 -16.74 1.24 21.74
CA GLU A 99 -17.96 1.58 22.47
C GLU A 99 -19.20 1.60 21.57
N ASP A 100 -19.10 2.21 20.39
CA ASP A 100 -20.19 2.22 19.39
C ASP A 100 -20.57 0.79 18.96
N TYR A 101 -19.60 -0.11 18.78
CA TYR A 101 -19.89 -1.51 18.45
C TYR A 101 -20.53 -2.28 19.62
N ILE A 102 -20.09 -2.03 20.85
CA ILE A 102 -20.70 -2.61 22.06
C ILE A 102 -22.15 -2.15 22.17
N ASN A 103 -22.42 -0.85 22.05
CA ASN A 103 -23.76 -0.28 22.12
C ASN A 103 -24.67 -0.80 21.00
N LYS A 104 -24.17 -0.90 19.76
CA LYS A 104 -24.91 -1.51 18.64
C LYS A 104 -25.27 -2.97 18.93
N ARG A 105 -24.39 -3.74 19.57
CA ARG A 105 -24.65 -5.14 19.95
C ARG A 105 -25.66 -5.23 21.10
N ALA A 106 -25.50 -4.40 22.14
CA ALA A 106 -26.44 -4.35 23.26
C ALA A 106 -27.89 -4.07 22.80
N ALA A 107 -28.06 -3.19 21.80
CA ALA A 107 -29.36 -2.93 21.19
C ALA A 107 -29.98 -4.17 20.49
N MET A 108 -29.18 -5.15 20.04
CA MET A 108 -29.66 -6.36 19.38
C MET A 108 -30.16 -7.44 20.34
N ILE A 109 -29.90 -7.32 21.65
CA ILE A 109 -30.26 -8.32 22.67
C ILE A 109 -31.77 -8.57 22.71
N LYS A 110 -32.59 -7.54 22.51
CA LYS A 110 -34.06 -7.67 22.58
C LYS A 110 -34.67 -8.17 21.26
N ASN A 111 -34.24 -7.62 20.13
CA ASN A 111 -34.97 -7.78 18.86
C ASN A 111 -34.20 -8.53 17.75
N ASN A 112 -32.91 -8.83 17.92
CA ASN A 112 -32.09 -9.41 16.84
C ASN A 112 -30.98 -10.35 17.36
N GLN A 113 -31.36 -11.27 18.24
CA GLN A 113 -30.45 -12.18 18.96
C GLN A 113 -29.63 -13.07 18.01
N ILE A 114 -30.21 -13.57 16.92
CA ILE A 114 -29.51 -14.42 15.95
C ILE A 114 -28.35 -13.66 15.29
N LYS A 115 -28.58 -12.41 14.87
CA LYS A 115 -27.54 -11.57 14.27
C LYS A 115 -26.43 -11.24 15.26
N MET A 116 -26.81 -10.98 16.51
CA MET A 116 -25.86 -10.77 17.61
C MET A 116 -24.98 -12.02 17.84
N LEU A 117 -25.58 -13.21 17.97
CA LEU A 117 -24.86 -14.47 18.16
C LEU A 117 -23.91 -14.77 17.01
N ASN A 118 -24.35 -14.59 15.76
CA ASN A 118 -23.49 -14.79 14.60
C ASN A 118 -22.29 -13.82 14.59
N SER A 119 -22.50 -12.56 14.98
CA SER A 119 -21.41 -11.59 15.10
C SER A 119 -20.45 -11.90 16.25
N LEU A 120 -20.93 -12.44 17.38
CA LEU A 120 -20.08 -12.76 18.53
C LEU A 120 -19.22 -13.99 18.26
N LEU A 121 -19.79 -14.98 17.58
CA LEU A 121 -19.13 -16.26 17.29
C LEU A 121 -18.35 -16.22 15.97
N ASN A 122 -18.24 -15.04 15.32
CA ASN A 122 -17.66 -14.88 13.98
C ASN A 122 -18.19 -15.89 12.96
N ARG A 123 -19.46 -16.29 13.12
CA ARG A 123 -20.16 -17.19 12.20
C ARG A 123 -20.55 -16.38 10.97
N HIS A 124 -19.63 -16.31 10.04
CA HIS A 124 -19.94 -15.94 8.67
C HIS A 124 -20.79 -17.08 8.10
N LYS A 125 -21.94 -16.73 7.54
CA LYS A 125 -22.67 -17.69 6.71
C LYS A 125 -21.92 -17.71 5.39
N ASP A 126 -21.03 -18.68 5.22
CA ASP A 126 -20.58 -19.01 3.88
C ASP A 126 -21.83 -19.34 3.08
N LYS A 127 -22.14 -18.46 2.12
CA LYS A 127 -23.21 -18.73 1.17
C LYS A 127 -22.64 -19.75 0.22
N ILE A 128 -22.78 -21.03 0.56
CA ILE A 128 -22.50 -22.11 -0.36
C ILE A 128 -23.52 -21.98 -1.49
N ILE A 129 -23.07 -21.49 -2.64
CA ILE A 129 -23.85 -21.49 -3.87
C ILE A 129 -23.58 -22.85 -4.50
N VAL A 130 -24.52 -23.77 -4.36
CA VAL A 130 -24.44 -25.07 -5.03
C VAL A 130 -24.92 -24.88 -6.46
N ASP A 131 -23.98 -24.70 -7.39
CA ASP A 131 -24.29 -24.49 -8.82
C ASP A 131 -24.84 -25.77 -9.48
N ARG A 132 -24.36 -26.95 -9.04
CA ARG A 132 -24.81 -28.27 -9.51
C ARG A 132 -24.75 -29.30 -8.38
N LEU A 133 -25.87 -29.97 -8.10
CA LEU A 133 -25.93 -31.17 -7.26
C LEU A 133 -25.62 -32.39 -8.13
N VAL A 134 -24.55 -33.11 -7.82
CA VAL A 134 -24.23 -34.40 -8.45
C VAL A 134 -24.44 -35.48 -7.40
N ALA A 135 -25.34 -36.44 -7.69
CA ALA A 135 -25.68 -37.53 -6.77
C ALA A 135 -24.49 -38.48 -6.53
N ASP A 136 -24.46 -39.09 -5.35
CA ASP A 136 -23.30 -39.68 -4.64
C ASP A 136 -22.49 -40.77 -5.36
N ASP A 137 -22.94 -41.34 -6.48
CA ASP A 137 -22.25 -42.50 -7.08
C ASP A 137 -20.98 -42.14 -7.89
N GLN A 138 -20.65 -40.86 -8.04
CA GLN A 138 -19.55 -40.41 -8.92
C GLN A 138 -18.26 -39.97 -8.21
N TYR A 139 -18.25 -39.70 -6.90
CA TYR A 139 -17.13 -39.00 -6.26
C TYR A 139 -15.96 -39.88 -5.81
N VAL A 140 -16.13 -41.20 -5.64
CA VAL A 140 -15.01 -42.09 -5.27
C VAL A 140 -14.00 -42.25 -6.41
N LYS A 141 -14.37 -41.93 -7.66
CA LYS A 141 -13.49 -42.10 -8.83
C LYS A 141 -12.51 -40.95 -9.09
N LEU A 142 -12.66 -39.79 -8.45
CA LEU A 142 -11.88 -38.59 -8.78
C LEU A 142 -10.63 -38.37 -7.94
N GLN A 143 -10.40 -39.18 -6.90
CA GLN A 143 -9.16 -39.17 -6.10
C GLN A 143 -8.26 -40.38 -6.36
N LYS A 144 -8.19 -40.85 -7.62
CA LYS A 144 -7.02 -41.61 -8.02
C LYS A 144 -5.89 -40.62 -8.15
N TYR A 145 -4.84 -40.76 -7.32
CA TYR A 145 -3.51 -40.30 -7.69
C TYR A 145 -3.24 -40.88 -9.08
N GLN A 146 -3.45 -40.07 -10.12
CA GLN A 146 -3.00 -40.43 -11.45
C GLN A 146 -1.49 -40.36 -11.34
N ASN A 147 -0.85 -41.54 -11.26
CA ASN A 147 0.53 -41.69 -11.67
C ASN A 147 0.54 -41.30 -13.14
N HIS A 148 0.65 -40.00 -13.40
CA HIS A 148 0.80 -39.48 -14.74
C HIS A 148 2.19 -39.93 -15.18
N GLU A 149 2.25 -41.07 -15.86
CA GLU A 149 3.45 -41.53 -16.54
C GLU A 149 3.70 -40.62 -17.75
N PHE A 150 3.99 -39.33 -17.51
CA PHE A 150 4.30 -38.35 -18.57
C PHE A 150 5.42 -38.83 -19.50
N ASN A 151 6.24 -39.77 -19.02
CA ASN A 151 7.34 -40.37 -19.78
C ASN A 151 6.92 -41.59 -20.63
N ASN A 152 5.73 -42.17 -20.42
CA ASN A 152 5.20 -43.30 -21.19
C ASN A 152 3.94 -42.86 -21.95
N ILE A 153 4.14 -42.13 -23.05
CA ILE A 153 3.06 -41.79 -23.98
C ILE A 153 2.70 -43.07 -24.75
N PRO A 154 1.43 -43.54 -24.74
CA PRO A 154 1.03 -44.70 -25.54
C PRO A 154 1.25 -44.47 -27.03
N GLU A 155 1.57 -45.52 -27.77
CA GLU A 155 1.99 -45.44 -29.18
C GLU A 155 0.96 -44.75 -30.09
N GLU A 156 -0.33 -44.90 -29.78
CA GLU A 156 -1.45 -44.22 -30.46
C GLU A 156 -1.43 -42.69 -30.31
N TRP A 157 -0.86 -42.16 -29.22
CA TRP A 157 -0.75 -40.73 -28.94
C TRP A 157 0.60 -40.15 -29.34
N ALA A 158 1.62 -40.99 -29.53
CA ALA A 158 2.98 -40.57 -29.87
C ALA A 158 3.02 -39.68 -31.13
N PHE A 159 2.14 -39.95 -32.09
CA PHE A 159 2.02 -39.14 -33.31
C PHE A 159 1.50 -37.71 -33.03
N TYR A 160 0.48 -37.55 -32.17
CA TYR A 160 -0.14 -36.25 -31.89
C TYR A 160 0.71 -35.36 -30.99
N TYR A 161 1.51 -35.98 -30.12
CA TYR A 161 2.42 -35.29 -29.21
C TYR A 161 3.86 -35.24 -29.71
N ALA A 162 4.14 -35.74 -30.92
CA ALA A 162 5.41 -35.53 -31.57
C ALA A 162 5.66 -34.02 -31.74
N PRO A 163 6.90 -33.53 -31.52
CA PRO A 163 7.24 -32.15 -31.81
C PRO A 163 6.83 -31.79 -33.23
N ILE A 164 6.08 -30.70 -33.36
CA ILE A 164 5.66 -30.19 -34.67
C ILE A 164 6.93 -29.64 -35.35
N ALA A 165 7.37 -30.30 -36.43
CA ALA A 165 8.62 -29.97 -37.12
C ALA A 165 8.66 -28.54 -37.70
N GLU A 166 7.51 -27.90 -37.87
CA GLU A 166 7.38 -26.51 -38.34
C GLU A 166 7.65 -25.46 -37.27
N ILE A 167 7.63 -25.84 -35.99
CA ILE A 167 7.90 -24.92 -34.89
C ILE A 167 9.41 -24.79 -34.73
N ASP A 168 9.94 -23.60 -35.03
CA ASP A 168 11.35 -23.29 -34.82
C ASP A 168 11.72 -23.51 -33.34
N GLU A 169 12.72 -24.36 -33.07
CA GLU A 169 13.22 -24.63 -31.72
C GLU A 169 13.73 -23.36 -31.02
N ASN A 170 14.02 -22.30 -31.78
CA ASN A 170 14.50 -21.03 -31.28
C ASN A 170 13.40 -20.00 -30.97
N ILE A 171 12.11 -20.30 -31.14
CA ILE A 171 11.02 -19.32 -30.87
C ILE A 171 11.05 -18.76 -29.44
N TYR A 172 11.65 -19.50 -28.51
CA TYR A 172 11.75 -19.13 -27.10
C TYR A 172 13.15 -18.72 -26.66
N LYS A 173 14.13 -18.71 -27.58
CA LYS A 173 15.53 -18.36 -27.28
C LYS A 173 15.66 -16.98 -26.64
N ASP A 174 14.80 -16.06 -27.07
CA ASP A 174 14.85 -14.66 -26.66
C ASP A 174 13.88 -14.31 -25.52
N ILE A 175 13.11 -15.26 -24.98
CA ILE A 175 12.15 -14.97 -23.88
C ILE A 175 12.83 -14.39 -22.64
N MET A 176 14.06 -14.84 -22.36
CA MET A 176 14.84 -14.39 -21.20
C MET A 176 15.70 -13.16 -21.51
N THR A 177 15.65 -12.65 -22.74
CA THR A 177 16.41 -11.47 -23.15
C THR A 177 15.65 -10.19 -22.82
N GLU A 178 16.39 -9.08 -22.67
CA GLU A 178 15.77 -7.79 -22.37
C GLU A 178 14.94 -7.29 -23.56
N PRO A 179 13.66 -6.91 -23.35
CA PRO A 179 12.84 -6.33 -24.39
C PRO A 179 13.53 -5.12 -25.02
N THR A 180 13.41 -4.96 -26.33
CA THR A 180 13.91 -3.76 -26.99
C THR A 180 13.13 -2.53 -26.51
N GLN A 181 13.71 -1.34 -26.71
CA GLN A 181 13.03 -0.10 -26.34
C GLN A 181 11.71 0.09 -27.11
N GLU A 182 11.67 -0.37 -28.35
CA GLU A 182 10.52 -0.25 -29.23
C GLU A 182 9.38 -1.16 -28.78
N GLU A 183 9.67 -2.43 -28.50
CA GLU A 183 8.71 -3.37 -27.93
C GLU A 183 8.14 -2.85 -26.61
N TRP A 184 9.01 -2.37 -25.71
CA TRP A 184 8.58 -1.78 -24.45
C TRP A 184 7.58 -0.62 -24.64
N ILE A 185 7.83 0.26 -25.61
CA ILE A 185 6.95 1.39 -25.91
C ILE A 185 5.62 0.91 -26.51
N ILE A 186 5.65 -0.10 -27.38
CA ILE A 186 4.45 -0.68 -28.00
C ILE A 186 3.57 -1.32 -26.92
N THR A 187 4.14 -2.17 -26.05
CA THR A 187 3.42 -2.80 -24.94
C THR A 187 2.81 -1.76 -24.00
N LEU A 188 3.55 -0.70 -23.67
CA LEU A 188 3.01 0.39 -22.86
C LEU A 188 1.88 1.14 -23.54
N LYS A 189 1.85 1.25 -24.88
CA LYS A 189 0.72 1.89 -25.58
C LYS A 189 -0.56 1.05 -25.45
N GLU A 190 -0.44 -0.27 -25.48
CA GLU A 190 -1.57 -1.20 -25.37
C GLU A 190 -2.19 -1.24 -23.97
N CYS A 191 -1.44 -0.94 -22.91
CA CYS A 191 -1.95 -0.92 -21.55
C CYS A 191 -3.08 0.12 -21.35
N ASN A 192 -4.15 -0.23 -20.64
CA ASN A 192 -5.26 0.70 -20.38
C ASN A 192 -4.92 1.77 -19.33
N ASP A 193 -5.15 3.05 -19.66
CA ASP A 193 -4.92 4.20 -18.77
C ASP A 193 -5.89 4.24 -17.58
N LYS A 194 -7.03 3.55 -17.67
CA LYS A 194 -8.09 3.53 -16.66
C LYS A 194 -7.97 2.35 -15.68
N SER A 195 -6.97 1.49 -15.83
CA SER A 195 -6.76 0.38 -14.91
C SER A 195 -6.51 0.89 -13.50
N THR A 196 -7.15 0.27 -12.52
CA THR A 196 -6.95 0.58 -11.10
C THR A 196 -5.51 0.26 -10.74
N PRO A 197 -4.77 1.20 -10.14
CA PRO A 197 -3.43 0.90 -9.63
C PRO A 197 -3.54 -0.14 -8.52
N ASP A 198 -2.62 -1.10 -8.53
CA ASP A 198 -2.55 -2.14 -7.51
C ASP A 198 -1.86 -1.60 -6.22
N LEU A 199 -1.40 -2.48 -5.31
CA LEU A 199 -0.79 -2.15 -4.01
C LEU A 199 0.29 -1.04 -4.05
N SER A 200 1.03 -0.93 -5.15
CA SER A 200 2.05 0.11 -5.35
C SER A 200 1.46 1.53 -5.51
N ASN A 201 0.15 1.66 -5.73
CA ASN A 201 -0.55 2.87 -6.15
C ASN A 201 0.01 3.51 -7.45
N ILE A 202 0.77 2.75 -8.24
CA ILE A 202 1.33 3.19 -9.52
C ILE A 202 0.51 2.58 -10.64
N GLY A 203 -0.25 3.42 -11.37
CA GLY A 203 -1.01 3.00 -12.54
C GLY A 203 -0.22 3.13 -13.84
N TYR A 204 -0.65 2.43 -14.89
CA TYR A 204 -0.04 2.51 -16.23
C TYR A 204 0.07 3.95 -16.76
N LYS A 205 -0.89 4.82 -16.44
CA LYS A 205 -0.86 6.24 -16.79
C LYS A 205 0.39 6.97 -16.27
N LEU A 206 0.89 6.61 -15.09
CA LEU A 206 2.11 7.18 -14.51
C LEU A 206 3.34 6.58 -15.16
N ILE A 207 3.32 5.27 -15.42
CA ILE A 207 4.41 4.56 -16.11
C ILE A 207 4.60 5.13 -17.52
N LYS A 208 3.54 5.34 -18.31
CA LYS A 208 3.65 5.95 -19.65
C LYS A 208 4.26 7.36 -19.65
N LYS A 209 4.02 8.13 -18.58
CA LYS A 209 4.55 9.50 -18.42
C LYS A 209 5.95 9.54 -17.81
N ALA A 210 6.50 8.40 -17.42
CA ALA A 210 7.82 8.34 -16.82
C ALA A 210 8.90 8.74 -17.83
N GLY A 211 9.89 9.49 -17.37
CA GLY A 211 10.99 9.93 -18.22
C GLY A 211 11.88 8.76 -18.68
N PRO A 212 12.74 8.98 -19.70
CA PRO A 212 13.53 7.91 -20.33
C PRO A 212 14.36 7.09 -19.34
N LYS A 213 15.01 7.75 -18.37
CA LYS A 213 15.81 7.09 -17.33
C LYS A 213 15.00 6.12 -16.46
N THR A 214 13.74 6.47 -16.19
CA THR A 214 12.83 5.62 -15.40
C THR A 214 12.32 4.46 -16.25
N GLN A 215 12.02 4.69 -17.53
CA GLN A 215 11.62 3.63 -18.45
C GLN A 215 12.70 2.56 -18.59
N THR A 216 13.97 2.95 -18.73
CA THR A 216 15.09 2.01 -18.77
C THR A 216 15.16 1.14 -17.51
N LYS A 217 14.95 1.74 -16.34
CA LYS A 217 14.94 0.99 -15.06
C LYS A 217 13.75 0.04 -14.96
N LEU A 218 12.57 0.44 -15.42
CA LEU A 218 11.37 -0.42 -15.40
C LEU A 218 11.49 -1.59 -16.36
N ARG A 219 12.07 -1.36 -17.54
CA ARG A 219 12.37 -2.41 -18.52
C ARG A 219 13.35 -3.43 -17.95
N PHE A 220 14.44 -2.96 -17.35
CA PHE A 220 15.39 -3.84 -16.64
C PHE A 220 14.74 -4.60 -15.48
N PHE A 221 13.86 -3.94 -14.72
CA PHE A 221 13.11 -4.57 -13.63
C PHE A 221 12.18 -5.69 -14.12
N ALA A 222 11.53 -5.53 -15.29
CA ALA A 222 10.70 -6.57 -15.89
C ALA A 222 11.53 -7.83 -16.20
N VAL A 223 12.74 -7.68 -16.74
CA VAL A 223 13.66 -8.81 -16.99
C VAL A 223 14.03 -9.52 -15.71
N LEU A 224 14.35 -8.78 -14.65
CA LEU A 224 14.67 -9.37 -13.35
C LEU A 224 13.55 -10.29 -12.85
N ILE A 225 12.29 -9.86 -12.97
CA ILE A 225 11.13 -10.68 -12.58
C ILE A 225 11.07 -12.00 -13.37
N TYR A 226 11.27 -11.94 -14.70
CA TYR A 226 11.25 -13.14 -15.54
C TYR A 226 12.39 -14.10 -15.22
N CYS A 227 13.60 -13.58 -14.95
CA CYS A 227 14.76 -14.42 -14.64
C CYS A 227 14.69 -15.05 -13.23
N THR A 228 14.17 -14.33 -12.24
CA THR A 228 14.14 -14.83 -10.86
C THR A 228 12.87 -15.60 -10.52
N ALA A 229 11.83 -15.49 -11.35
CA ALA A 229 10.47 -16.00 -11.06
C ALA A 229 9.93 -15.55 -9.70
N THR A 230 10.48 -14.46 -9.13
CA THR A 230 10.05 -13.90 -7.86
C THR A 230 9.04 -12.81 -8.12
N PHE A 231 7.77 -13.09 -7.81
CA PHE A 231 6.76 -12.06 -7.72
C PHE A 231 6.82 -11.45 -6.32
N PRO A 232 6.65 -10.13 -6.16
CA PRO A 232 6.52 -9.55 -4.83
C PRO A 232 5.25 -10.12 -4.18
N ASP A 233 5.44 -10.96 -3.16
CA ASP A 233 4.36 -11.46 -2.30
C ASP A 233 3.78 -10.31 -1.45
N GLU A 234 2.53 -10.51 -0.99
CA GLU A 234 1.74 -9.56 -0.16
C GLU A 234 2.46 -9.01 1.09
#